data_AF-A0AAF0ZHV4-F1
#
_entry.id   AF-A0AAF0ZHV4-F1
#
_cell.length_a   1.000
_cell.length_b   1.000
_cell.length_c   1.000
_cell.angle_alpha   90.00
_cell.angle_beta   90.00
_cell.angle_gamma   90.00
#
_symmetry.space_group_name_H-M   'P 1'
#
loop_
_entity.id
_entity.type
_entity.pdbx_description
1 polymer ?
#
loop_
_entity_poly.entity_id
_entity_poly.type
_entity_poly.pdbx_seq_one_letter_code
_entity_poly.pdbx_strand_id
1 'polypeptide(L)'
;MSDEKRVHPDCGNGSNPYHECSEYCFNIIAEVKKQMSKAETGVLQANTVDVHRSDVPDERDGVESHSDDGEDNMGEKSANLITRRKRKLFELRLKMNGARKANQSAMVVEKKKTEVLATESRGMSKYGKAPKSSDDKIERMVKELKDKKRQSFSRRRRFHEEKDIDSINDRNEHFNKKIERAFGKYTLEIKNSLERGTALPD
;
A
#
# COMPACT_ATOMS: atom_id res chain seq x y z
N MET A 1 27.31 -2.24 -42.14
CA MET A 1 26.96 -3.13 -41.01
C MET A 1 25.91 -2.38 -40.21
N SER A 2 24.68 -2.87 -40.22
CA SER A 2 23.52 -2.16 -39.70
C SER A 2 23.51 -2.26 -38.18
N ASP A 3 23.69 -1.15 -37.48
CA ASP A 3 23.51 -1.06 -36.03
C ASP A 3 22.02 -1.25 -35.70
N GLU A 4 21.59 -2.51 -35.65
CA GLU A 4 20.29 -2.88 -35.09
C GLU A 4 20.27 -2.47 -33.62
N LYS A 5 19.51 -1.42 -33.32
CA LYS A 5 19.33 -0.89 -31.97
C LYS A 5 18.86 -2.02 -31.05
N ARG A 6 19.73 -2.42 -30.13
CA ARG A 6 19.50 -3.42 -29.06
C ARG A 6 18.56 -2.90 -27.95
N VAL A 7 17.85 -1.81 -28.20
CA VAL A 7 17.02 -1.08 -27.25
C VAL A 7 15.61 -0.95 -27.80
N HIS A 8 14.63 -1.37 -27.02
CA HIS A 8 13.22 -1.28 -27.37
C HIS A 8 12.77 0.19 -27.38
N PRO A 9 11.99 0.66 -28.39
CA PRO A 9 11.58 2.06 -28.52
C PRO A 9 10.78 2.58 -27.32
N ASP A 10 9.98 1.73 -26.69
CA ASP A 10 9.18 2.06 -25.49
C ASP A 10 9.96 1.88 -24.16
N CYS A 11 11.27 1.64 -24.22
CA CYS A 11 12.06 1.47 -22.99
C CYS A 11 12.32 2.82 -22.33
N GLY A 12 11.87 2.98 -21.07
CA GLY A 12 12.15 4.20 -20.28
C GLY A 12 13.63 4.49 -20.08
N ASN A 13 14.50 3.48 -20.18
CA ASN A 13 15.95 3.61 -20.09
C ASN A 13 16.63 3.85 -21.46
N GLY A 14 15.84 3.90 -22.55
CA GLY A 14 16.35 4.04 -23.92
C GLY A 14 16.92 5.42 -24.26
N SER A 15 16.80 6.40 -23.34
CA SER A 15 17.42 7.72 -23.47
C SER A 15 18.95 7.69 -23.32
N ASN A 16 19.52 6.62 -22.74
CA ASN A 16 20.97 6.45 -22.62
C ASN A 16 21.54 5.78 -23.88
N PRO A 17 22.47 6.41 -24.62
CA PRO A 17 23.07 5.88 -25.85
C PRO A 17 23.79 4.53 -25.69
N TYR A 18 24.19 4.17 -24.48
CA TYR A 18 24.86 2.90 -24.16
C TYR A 18 23.93 1.86 -23.52
N HIS A 19 22.63 2.15 -23.44
CA HIS A 19 21.69 1.18 -22.88
C HIS A 19 21.50 0.00 -23.85
N GLU A 20 21.34 -1.19 -23.29
CA GLU A 20 20.89 -2.38 -24.00
C GLU A 20 19.76 -2.99 -23.16
N CYS A 21 18.62 -3.29 -23.80
CA CYS A 21 17.46 -3.80 -23.06
C CYS A 21 17.72 -5.23 -22.57
N SER A 22 17.54 -5.46 -21.28
CA SER A 22 17.53 -6.79 -20.67
C SER A 22 16.11 -7.35 -20.59
N GLU A 23 15.96 -8.65 -20.26
CA GLU A 23 14.66 -9.31 -20.04
C GLU A 23 13.74 -8.55 -19.08
N TYR A 24 14.33 -7.87 -18.08
CA TYR A 24 13.60 -7.02 -17.16
C TYR A 24 12.88 -5.87 -17.88
N CYS A 25 13.56 -5.19 -18.81
CA CYS A 25 12.96 -4.11 -19.59
C CYS A 25 11.80 -4.63 -20.44
N PHE A 26 11.94 -5.79 -21.06
CA PHE A 26 10.89 -6.41 -21.87
C PHE A 26 9.66 -6.80 -21.04
N ASN A 27 9.84 -7.34 -19.83
CA ASN A 27 8.74 -7.67 -18.93
C ASN A 27 7.95 -6.43 -18.49
N ILE A 28 8.64 -5.34 -18.16
CA ILE A 28 7.98 -4.07 -17.80
C ILE A 28 7.20 -3.50 -18.99
N ILE A 29 7.77 -3.50 -20.18
CA ILE A 29 7.09 -3.02 -21.39
C ILE A 29 5.84 -3.86 -21.67
N ALA A 30 5.92 -5.19 -21.55
CA ALA A 30 4.78 -6.08 -21.75
C ALA A 30 3.66 -5.84 -20.72
N GLU A 31 4.01 -5.64 -19.46
CA GLU A 31 3.04 -5.38 -18.39
C GLU A 31 2.34 -4.02 -18.59
N VAL A 32 3.08 -2.98 -18.99
CA VAL A 32 2.51 -1.66 -19.30
C VAL A 32 1.57 -1.75 -20.51
N LYS A 33 1.97 -2.44 -21.58
CA LYS A 33 1.10 -2.67 -22.77
C LYS A 33 -0.18 -3.41 -22.40
N LYS A 34 -0.09 -4.41 -21.52
CA LYS A 34 -1.26 -5.13 -21.01
C LYS A 34 -2.19 -4.21 -20.21
N GLN A 35 -1.65 -3.33 -19.38
CA GLN A 35 -2.44 -2.36 -18.63
C GLN A 35 -3.10 -1.32 -19.54
N MET A 36 -2.41 -0.85 -20.59
CA MET A 36 -3.00 0.06 -21.58
C MET A 36 -4.14 -0.62 -22.35
N SER A 37 -3.97 -1.87 -22.80
CA SER A 37 -5.06 -2.60 -23.47
C SER A 37 -6.27 -2.84 -22.55
N LYS A 38 -6.03 -3.07 -21.25
CA LYS A 38 -7.09 -3.23 -20.25
C LYS A 38 -7.82 -1.92 -19.99
N ALA A 39 -7.11 -0.79 -19.99
CA ALA A 39 -7.70 0.54 -19.86
C ALA A 39 -8.52 0.92 -21.11
N GLU A 40 -8.09 0.53 -22.31
CA GLU A 40 -8.85 0.75 -23.56
C GLU A 40 -10.15 -0.06 -23.59
N THR A 41 -10.15 -1.30 -23.09
CA THR A 41 -11.38 -2.11 -22.97
C THR A 41 -12.30 -1.70 -21.81
N GLY A 42 -11.82 -0.88 -20.88
CA GLY A 42 -12.56 -0.48 -19.66
C GLY A 42 -13.52 0.69 -19.84
N VAL A 43 -13.59 1.31 -21.03
CA VAL A 43 -14.37 2.55 -21.26
C VAL A 43 -15.85 2.29 -21.61
N LEU A 44 -16.31 1.04 -21.73
CA LEU A 44 -17.69 0.74 -22.17
C LEU A 44 -18.59 -0.05 -21.19
N GLN A 45 -18.28 -0.17 -19.90
CA GLN A 45 -19.23 -0.83 -18.98
C GLN A 45 -19.08 -0.37 -17.53
N ALA A 46 -19.78 0.72 -17.17
CA ALA A 46 -20.17 0.99 -15.78
C ALA A 46 -21.37 1.93 -15.74
N ASN A 47 -22.54 1.43 -16.15
CA ASN A 47 -23.85 1.97 -15.79
C ASN A 47 -24.93 0.90 -16.04
N THR A 48 -25.14 0.02 -15.06
CA THR A 48 -26.46 -0.54 -14.72
C THR A 48 -26.36 -1.16 -13.33
N VAL A 49 -27.05 -0.53 -12.38
CA VAL A 49 -27.49 -1.14 -11.12
C VAL A 49 -28.53 -2.19 -11.49
N ASP A 50 -28.40 -3.43 -11.05
CA ASP A 50 -29.61 -4.22 -10.81
C ASP A 50 -29.43 -5.31 -9.75
N VAL A 51 -30.45 -5.31 -8.90
CA VAL A 51 -30.71 -6.19 -7.77
C VAL A 51 -31.12 -7.54 -8.31
N HIS A 52 -30.74 -8.67 -7.70
CA HIS A 52 -31.62 -9.84 -7.57
C HIS A 52 -31.12 -10.75 -6.44
N ARG A 53 -31.90 -10.72 -5.35
CA ARG A 53 -31.90 -11.65 -4.23
C ARG A 53 -32.89 -12.75 -4.57
N SER A 54 -32.47 -14.01 -4.51
CA SER A 54 -33.35 -15.17 -4.57
C SER A 54 -32.94 -16.17 -3.50
N ASP A 55 -33.74 -16.21 -2.44
CA ASP A 55 -33.79 -17.24 -1.42
C ASP A 55 -34.46 -18.50 -2.00
N VAL A 56 -33.82 -19.68 -1.90
CA VAL A 56 -34.50 -21.01 -1.91
C VAL A 56 -33.70 -21.99 -1.02
N PRO A 57 -34.35 -22.78 -0.15
CA PRO A 57 -33.71 -23.66 0.83
C PRO A 57 -33.47 -25.07 0.29
N ASP A 58 -32.45 -25.75 0.81
CA ASP A 58 -32.20 -27.19 0.55
C ASP A 58 -32.29 -28.02 1.83
N GLU A 59 -32.79 -29.22 1.66
CA GLU A 59 -33.40 -30.09 2.65
C GLU A 59 -32.45 -31.18 3.20
N ARG A 60 -32.84 -31.70 4.37
CA ARG A 60 -32.62 -33.08 4.90
C ARG A 60 -31.21 -33.50 5.32
N ASP A 61 -31.10 -33.87 6.60
CA ASP A 61 -30.98 -35.29 6.93
C ASP A 61 -31.51 -35.58 8.34
N GLY A 62 -32.41 -36.56 8.40
CA GLY A 62 -33.02 -37.07 9.62
C GLY A 62 -32.22 -38.23 10.21
N VAL A 63 -32.31 -38.38 11.52
CA VAL A 63 -32.15 -39.68 12.18
C VAL A 63 -33.13 -39.75 13.34
N GLU A 64 -33.90 -40.83 13.30
CA GLU A 64 -35.09 -41.15 14.07
C GLU A 64 -34.81 -41.33 15.57
N SER A 65 -35.80 -41.03 16.40
CA SER A 65 -35.87 -41.57 17.75
C SER A 65 -37.23 -42.23 17.92
N HIS A 66 -37.16 -43.55 18.07
CA HIS A 66 -38.21 -44.47 18.49
C HIS A 66 -39.20 -43.87 19.50
N SER A 67 -40.49 -44.03 19.19
CA SER A 67 -41.58 -44.01 20.17
C SER A 67 -41.63 -45.35 20.90
N ASP A 68 -41.81 -45.30 22.22
CA ASP A 68 -42.30 -46.43 23.01
C ASP A 68 -43.44 -45.91 23.87
N ASP A 69 -44.63 -46.45 23.60
CA ASP A 69 -45.90 -46.09 24.22
C ASP A 69 -46.08 -46.84 25.54
N GLY A 70 -46.48 -46.13 26.59
CA GLY A 70 -46.87 -46.72 27.86
C GLY A 70 -47.88 -45.80 28.56
N GLU A 71 -49.16 -46.01 28.28
CA GLU A 71 -50.25 -45.43 29.05
C GLU A 71 -50.48 -46.27 30.31
N ASP A 72 -50.45 -45.64 31.49
CA ASP A 72 -51.14 -46.14 32.67
C ASP A 72 -51.74 -44.97 33.48
N ASN A 73 -53.03 -45.11 33.72
CA ASN A 73 -53.96 -44.16 34.33
C ASN A 73 -53.93 -44.26 35.86
N MET A 74 -53.61 -43.18 36.61
CA MET A 74 -53.94 -43.09 38.06
C MET A 74 -53.96 -41.65 38.64
N GLY A 75 -55.16 -41.19 39.02
CA GLY A 75 -55.43 -40.36 40.21
C GLY A 75 -55.26 -38.83 40.09
N GLU A 76 -56.38 -38.10 40.07
CA GLU A 76 -56.51 -36.63 39.92
C GLU A 76 -55.72 -35.73 40.92
N LYS A 77 -55.14 -36.29 41.99
CA LYS A 77 -54.22 -35.55 42.88
C LYS A 77 -52.77 -35.53 42.39
N SER A 78 -52.38 -36.47 41.52
CA SER A 78 -51.02 -36.64 40.99
C SER A 78 -50.72 -35.71 39.80
N ALA A 79 -51.74 -35.38 38.99
CA ALA A 79 -51.63 -34.55 37.78
C ALA A 79 -51.11 -33.13 38.08
N ASN A 80 -51.52 -32.54 39.20
CA ASN A 80 -51.07 -31.20 39.61
C ASN A 80 -49.59 -31.17 40.06
N LEU A 81 -49.12 -32.23 40.73
CA LEU A 81 -47.71 -32.40 41.12
C LEU A 81 -46.82 -32.73 39.92
N ILE A 82 -47.32 -33.54 38.98
CA ILE A 82 -46.64 -33.86 37.72
C ILE A 82 -46.50 -32.60 36.87
N THR A 83 -47.53 -31.75 36.80
CA THR A 83 -47.49 -30.47 36.08
C THR A 83 -46.51 -29.47 36.73
N ARG A 84 -46.46 -29.41 38.07
CA ARG A 84 -45.50 -28.57 38.80
C ARG A 84 -44.05 -29.05 38.64
N ARG A 85 -43.82 -30.37 38.68
CA ARG A 85 -42.49 -30.98 38.40
C ARG A 85 -42.07 -30.77 36.95
N LYS A 86 -42.99 -30.92 35.99
CA LYS A 86 -42.73 -30.67 34.55
C LYS A 86 -42.35 -29.22 34.28
N ARG A 87 -43.03 -28.25 34.90
CA ARG A 87 -42.65 -26.82 34.81
C ARG A 87 -41.27 -26.57 35.42
N LYS A 88 -40.97 -27.14 36.59
CA LYS A 88 -39.65 -27.01 37.23
C LYS A 88 -38.54 -27.63 36.39
N LEU A 89 -38.82 -28.75 35.71
CA LEU A 89 -37.88 -29.38 34.78
C LEU A 89 -37.65 -28.52 33.52
N PHE A 90 -38.69 -27.89 32.98
CA PHE A 90 -38.58 -26.98 31.85
C PHE A 90 -37.76 -25.73 32.22
N GLU A 91 -38.04 -25.13 33.38
CA GLU A 91 -37.27 -24.00 33.93
C GLU A 91 -35.79 -24.37 34.13
N LEU A 92 -35.53 -25.57 34.67
CA LEU A 92 -34.17 -26.07 34.87
C LEU A 92 -33.46 -26.32 33.53
N ARG A 93 -34.15 -26.83 32.50
CA ARG A 93 -33.61 -26.98 31.15
C ARG A 93 -33.29 -25.64 30.52
N LEU A 94 -34.17 -24.64 30.67
CA LEU A 94 -33.94 -23.29 30.16
C LEU A 94 -32.71 -22.65 30.83
N LYS A 95 -32.59 -22.83 32.15
CA LYS A 95 -31.44 -22.36 32.93
C LYS A 95 -30.14 -23.09 32.55
N MET A 96 -30.19 -24.40 32.36
CA MET A 96 -29.05 -25.21 31.89
C MET A 96 -28.62 -24.83 30.47
N ASN A 97 -29.56 -24.61 29.57
CA ASN A 97 -29.28 -24.20 28.19
C ASN A 97 -28.70 -22.78 28.15
N GLY A 98 -29.22 -21.86 28.98
CA GLY A 98 -28.64 -20.52 29.16
C GLY A 98 -27.20 -20.58 29.68
N ALA A 99 -26.93 -21.41 30.68
CA ALA A 99 -25.59 -21.60 31.23
C ALA A 99 -24.60 -22.20 30.21
N ARG A 100 -25.02 -23.20 29.43
CA ARG A 100 -24.21 -23.79 28.36
C ARG A 100 -23.84 -22.75 27.29
N LYS A 101 -24.80 -21.93 26.86
CA LYS A 101 -24.59 -20.86 25.87
C LYS A 101 -23.66 -19.77 26.40
N ALA A 102 -23.84 -19.36 27.66
CA ALA A 102 -22.97 -18.38 28.31
C ALA A 102 -21.52 -18.89 28.36
N ASN A 103 -21.31 -20.13 28.82
CA ASN A 103 -19.99 -20.74 28.90
C ASN A 103 -19.34 -20.92 27.52
N GLN A 104 -20.12 -21.34 26.51
CA GLN A 104 -19.64 -21.45 25.13
C GLN A 104 -19.21 -20.10 24.55
N SER A 105 -19.98 -19.03 24.83
CA SER A 105 -19.65 -17.69 24.35
C SER A 105 -18.37 -17.15 25.00
N ALA A 106 -18.15 -17.39 26.30
CA ALA A 106 -16.94 -17.00 27.00
C ALA A 106 -15.70 -17.71 26.41
N MET A 107 -15.80 -19.02 26.14
CA MET A 107 -14.73 -19.80 25.49
C MET A 107 -14.41 -19.28 24.08
N VAL A 108 -15.43 -18.87 23.30
CA VAL A 108 -15.23 -18.31 21.95
C VAL A 108 -14.58 -16.92 22.01
N VAL A 109 -14.93 -16.09 23.01
CA VAL A 109 -14.31 -14.76 23.19
C VAL A 109 -12.83 -14.89 23.58
N GLU A 110 -12.50 -15.78 24.51
CA GLU A 110 -11.11 -16.04 24.91
C GLU A 110 -10.30 -16.67 23.75
N LYS A 111 -10.90 -17.58 22.98
CA LYS A 111 -10.27 -18.13 21.78
C LYS A 111 -10.01 -17.05 20.71
N LYS A 112 -10.97 -16.17 20.46
CA LYS A 112 -10.79 -15.03 19.54
C LYS A 112 -9.70 -14.07 20.02
N LYS A 113 -9.63 -13.79 21.32
CA LYS A 113 -8.62 -12.91 21.92
C LYS A 113 -7.21 -13.51 21.84
N THR A 114 -7.08 -14.81 22.07
CA THR A 114 -5.81 -15.52 21.93
C THR A 114 -5.39 -15.70 20.46
N GLU A 115 -6.34 -15.87 19.53
CA GLU A 115 -6.07 -15.89 18.08
C GLU A 115 -5.58 -14.53 17.57
N VAL A 116 -6.19 -13.41 18.00
CA VAL A 116 -5.73 -12.05 17.63
C VAL A 116 -4.28 -11.82 18.10
N LEU A 117 -3.97 -12.18 19.36
CA LEU A 117 -2.61 -12.07 19.91
C LEU A 117 -1.59 -13.03 19.25
N ALA A 118 -2.03 -14.21 18.81
CA ALA A 118 -1.20 -15.18 18.11
C ALA A 118 -0.86 -14.73 16.66
N THR A 119 -1.70 -13.92 16.02
CA THR A 119 -1.41 -13.34 14.69
C THR A 119 -0.42 -12.19 14.71
N GLU A 120 -0.19 -11.59 15.88
CA GLU A 120 0.83 -10.54 16.08
C GLU A 120 2.22 -11.13 16.38
N SER A 121 2.29 -12.36 16.90
CA SER A 121 3.52 -13.00 17.36
C SER A 121 4.08 -14.10 16.44
N ARG A 122 3.35 -14.51 15.40
CA ARG A 122 3.85 -15.47 14.39
C ARG A 122 4.19 -14.79 13.07
N GLY A 123 5.48 -14.61 12.83
CA GLY A 123 6.02 -14.47 11.47
C GLY A 123 6.80 -13.17 11.22
N MET A 124 8.11 -13.29 11.38
CA MET A 124 9.13 -12.53 10.67
C MET A 124 8.84 -12.50 9.16
N SER A 125 8.07 -11.51 8.68
CA SER A 125 8.05 -10.93 7.32
C SER A 125 6.88 -9.94 7.24
N LYS A 126 7.00 -8.81 7.93
CA LYS A 126 6.08 -7.66 7.81
C LYS A 126 6.65 -6.57 6.89
N TYR A 127 7.86 -6.76 6.36
CA TYR A 127 8.44 -5.87 5.36
C TYR A 127 7.78 -6.15 4.01
N GLY A 128 7.07 -5.16 3.45
CA GLY A 128 6.35 -5.26 2.17
C GLY A 128 4.82 -5.26 2.28
N LYS A 129 4.25 -5.51 3.46
CA LYS A 129 2.83 -5.25 3.75
C LYS A 129 2.74 -4.09 4.73
N ALA A 130 2.87 -2.87 4.20
CA ALA A 130 2.69 -1.67 5.01
C ALA A 130 1.25 -1.68 5.58
N PRO A 131 1.05 -1.52 6.90
CA PRO A 131 -0.26 -1.23 7.42
C PRO A 131 -0.75 0.05 6.74
N LYS A 132 -1.99 0.07 6.25
CA LYS A 132 -2.59 1.28 5.68
C LYS A 132 -2.57 2.35 6.77
N SER A 133 -1.60 3.26 6.68
CA SER A 133 -1.53 4.42 7.56
C SER A 133 -2.79 5.23 7.38
N SER A 134 -3.41 5.67 8.48
CA SER A 134 -4.57 6.55 8.41
C SER A 134 -4.26 7.82 7.62
N ASP A 135 -5.23 8.33 6.87
CA ASP A 135 -5.05 9.48 5.99
C ASP A 135 -4.49 10.70 6.76
N ASP A 136 -4.92 10.94 8.00
CA ASP A 136 -4.39 11.99 8.89
C ASP A 136 -2.88 11.90 9.17
N LYS A 137 -2.30 10.70 9.17
CA LYS A 137 -0.85 10.50 9.36
C LYS A 137 -0.10 10.82 8.07
N ILE A 138 -0.69 10.45 6.93
CA ILE A 138 -0.14 10.75 5.61
C ILE A 138 -0.17 12.27 5.39
N GLU A 139 -1.26 12.94 5.71
CA GLU A 139 -1.40 14.39 5.57
C GLU A 139 -0.39 15.16 6.42
N ARG A 140 -0.17 14.75 7.68
CA ARG A 140 0.87 15.33 8.54
C ARG A 140 2.27 15.16 7.95
N MET A 141 2.59 13.96 7.45
CA MET A 141 3.87 13.70 6.80
C MET A 141 4.06 14.56 5.54
N VAL A 142 3.04 14.66 4.69
CA VAL A 142 3.06 15.47 3.47
C VAL A 142 3.24 16.95 3.80
N LYS A 143 2.57 17.43 4.86
CA LYS A 143 2.72 18.80 5.35
C LYS A 143 4.16 19.08 5.78
N GLU A 144 4.76 18.21 6.59
CA GLU A 144 6.17 18.33 6.99
C GLU A 144 7.14 18.29 5.80
N LEU A 145 6.87 17.47 4.79
CA LEU A 145 7.69 17.40 3.58
C LEU A 145 7.59 18.66 2.71
N LYS A 146 6.42 19.31 2.68
CA LYS A 146 6.22 20.61 2.00
C LYS A 146 6.89 21.76 2.77
N ASP A 147 6.83 21.72 4.10
CA ASP A 147 7.44 22.74 4.96
C ASP A 147 8.98 22.66 4.99
N LYS A 148 9.55 21.49 4.68
CA LYS A 148 11.00 21.34 4.45
C LYS A 148 11.41 22.15 3.22
N LYS A 149 12.03 23.31 3.47
CA LYS A 149 12.54 24.27 2.48
C LYS A 149 13.69 23.72 1.63
N ARG A 150 13.45 22.68 0.83
CA ARG A 150 14.42 22.16 -0.16
C ARG A 150 14.84 23.25 -1.15
N GLN A 151 13.92 24.16 -1.47
CA GLN A 151 14.14 25.25 -2.42
C GLN A 151 15.10 26.33 -1.91
N SER A 152 15.23 26.52 -0.59
CA SER A 152 16.15 27.54 -0.04
C SER A 152 17.56 27.02 0.17
N PHE A 153 17.84 25.74 -0.11
CA PHE A 153 19.18 25.18 0.06
C PHE A 153 20.18 25.80 -0.91
N SER A 154 19.73 26.14 -2.13
CA SER A 154 20.50 26.93 -3.08
C SER A 154 20.06 28.38 -3.02
N ARG A 155 20.81 29.23 -2.30
CA ARG A 155 20.58 30.67 -2.33
C ARG A 155 21.15 31.26 -3.62
N ARG A 156 20.31 31.92 -4.43
CA ARG A 156 20.75 32.69 -5.59
C ARG A 156 21.72 33.79 -5.14
N ARG A 157 22.90 33.87 -5.77
CA ARG A 157 23.86 34.97 -5.56
C ARG A 157 23.33 36.24 -6.21
N ARG A 158 23.54 37.41 -5.60
CA ARG A 158 23.15 38.70 -6.21
C ARG A 158 23.98 38.93 -7.47
N PHE A 159 23.33 39.44 -8.51
CA PHE A 159 23.99 39.91 -9.72
C PHE A 159 24.59 41.29 -9.45
N HIS A 160 25.79 41.54 -9.97
CA HIS A 160 26.48 42.82 -9.86
C HIS A 160 26.77 43.30 -11.28
N GLU A 161 26.23 44.45 -11.66
CA GLU A 161 26.33 45.00 -13.02
C GLU A 161 27.76 45.49 -13.36
N GLU A 162 28.58 45.77 -12.36
CA GLU A 162 29.97 46.21 -12.52
C GLU A 162 30.94 45.06 -12.87
N LYS A 163 30.51 43.80 -12.78
CA LYS A 163 31.41 42.68 -13.08
C LYS A 163 31.57 42.49 -14.59
N ASP A 164 32.82 42.29 -14.99
CA ASP A 164 33.16 41.91 -16.36
C ASP A 164 32.41 40.63 -16.77
N ILE A 165 31.77 40.70 -17.95
CA ILE A 165 30.98 39.60 -18.51
C ILE A 165 31.92 38.69 -19.29
N ASP A 166 32.25 37.55 -18.70
CA ASP A 166 33.12 36.51 -19.27
C ASP A 166 32.38 35.50 -20.18
N SER A 167 31.08 35.68 -20.38
CA SER A 167 30.18 34.68 -20.96
C SER A 167 29.18 35.28 -21.93
N ILE A 168 28.96 34.57 -23.05
CA ILE A 168 28.03 34.96 -24.12
C ILE A 168 26.59 34.50 -23.80
N ASN A 169 26.40 33.45 -23.00
CA ASN A 169 25.08 32.90 -22.64
C ASN A 169 25.04 32.37 -21.19
N ASP A 170 23.83 32.18 -20.62
CA ASP A 170 23.64 31.73 -19.23
C ASP A 170 24.26 30.36 -18.94
N ARG A 171 24.21 29.42 -19.91
CA ARG A 171 24.82 28.09 -19.73
C ARG A 171 26.35 28.20 -19.67
N ASN A 172 26.93 29.10 -20.46
CA ASN A 172 28.35 29.40 -20.48
C ASN A 172 28.75 30.10 -19.19
N GLU A 173 27.95 31.03 -18.66
CA GLU A 173 28.19 31.66 -17.36
C GLU A 173 28.21 30.61 -16.23
N HIS A 174 27.28 29.65 -16.25
CA HIS A 174 27.28 28.54 -15.31
C HIS A 174 28.50 27.62 -15.45
N PHE A 175 28.96 27.39 -16.68
CA PHE A 175 30.16 26.62 -16.98
C PHE A 175 31.43 27.34 -16.51
N ASN A 176 31.61 28.61 -16.86
CA ASN A 176 32.70 29.47 -16.38
C ASN A 176 32.74 29.50 -14.85
N LYS A 177 31.59 29.70 -14.18
CA LYS A 177 31.48 29.63 -12.72
C LYS A 177 31.90 28.26 -12.14
N LYS A 178 31.78 27.17 -12.90
CA LYS A 178 32.20 25.82 -12.49
C LYS A 178 33.71 25.66 -12.66
N ILE A 179 34.26 26.13 -13.78
CA ILE A 179 35.70 26.16 -14.04
C ILE A 179 36.42 27.01 -12.99
N GLU A 180 35.94 28.22 -12.72
CA GLU A 180 36.48 29.09 -11.67
C GLU A 180 36.47 28.42 -10.28
N ARG A 181 35.43 27.65 -9.96
CA ARG A 181 35.37 26.90 -8.69
C ARG A 181 36.39 25.77 -8.61
N ALA A 182 36.68 25.10 -9.73
CA ALA A 182 37.58 23.94 -9.76
C ALA A 182 39.05 24.36 -9.94
N PHE A 183 39.29 25.32 -10.84
CA PHE A 183 40.62 25.68 -11.33
C PHE A 183 41.06 27.09 -10.93
N GLY A 184 40.16 27.94 -10.42
CA GLY A 184 40.48 29.33 -10.07
C GLY A 184 41.63 29.46 -9.07
N LYS A 185 41.85 28.46 -8.21
CA LYS A 185 43.01 28.42 -7.30
C LYS A 185 44.35 28.28 -8.04
N TYR A 186 44.36 27.56 -9.15
CA TYR A 186 45.57 27.24 -9.92
C TYR A 186 45.82 28.25 -11.05
N THR A 187 44.79 28.97 -11.50
CA THR A 187 44.87 29.93 -12.61
C THR A 187 45.04 31.39 -12.16
N LEU A 188 45.29 31.66 -10.87
CA LEU A 188 45.46 33.02 -10.34
C LEU A 188 46.61 33.79 -11.00
N GLU A 189 47.76 33.13 -11.19
CA GLU A 189 48.92 33.75 -11.82
C GLU A 189 48.66 34.07 -13.29
N ILE A 190 48.01 33.15 -14.01
CA ILE A 190 47.61 33.35 -15.40
C ILE A 190 46.63 34.52 -15.51
N LYS A 191 45.62 34.58 -14.62
CA LYS A 191 44.64 35.67 -14.60
C LYS A 191 45.29 37.03 -14.33
N ASN A 192 46.18 37.10 -13.34
CA ASN A 192 46.90 38.34 -13.03
C ASN A 192 47.83 38.78 -14.17
N SER A 193 48.46 37.83 -14.89
CA SER A 193 49.30 38.15 -16.05
C SER A 193 48.48 38.64 -17.24
N LEU A 194 47.27 38.11 -17.45
CA LEU A 194 46.34 38.61 -18.47
C LEU A 194 45.86 40.02 -18.13
N GLU A 195 45.51 40.29 -16.88
CA GLU A 195 45.12 41.64 -16.42
C GLU A 195 46.27 42.66 -16.54
N ARG A 196 47.53 42.20 -16.40
CA ARG A 196 48.73 43.03 -16.61
C ARG A 196 49.18 43.15 -18.06
N GLY A 197 48.65 42.32 -18.97
CA GLY A 197 49.06 42.29 -20.38
C GLY A 197 50.45 41.71 -20.64
N THR A 198 51.06 41.02 -19.67
CA THR A 198 52.46 40.52 -19.76
C THR A 198 52.54 39.02 -20.06
N ALA A 199 51.51 38.44 -20.67
CA ALA A 199 51.42 37.01 -20.96
C ALA A 199 52.15 36.61 -22.26
N LEU A 200 53.42 36.98 -22.42
CA LEU A 200 54.28 36.45 -23.48
C LEU A 200 55.24 35.41 -22.87
N PRO A 201 55.34 34.20 -23.44
CA PRO A 201 56.44 33.30 -23.12
C PRO A 201 57.72 33.84 -23.78
N ASP A 202 58.83 33.80 -23.04
CA ASP A 202 60.16 33.89 -23.65
C ASP A 202 60.41 32.71 -24.62
#